data_AF-Q5C564-F1
#
_entry.id   AF-Q5C564-F1
#
_cell.length_a   1.000
_cell.length_b   1.000
_cell.length_c   1.000
_cell.angle_alpha   90.00
_cell.angle_beta   90.00
_cell.angle_gamma   90.00
#
_symmetry.space_group_name_H-M   'P 1'
#
loop_
_entity.id
_entity.type
_entity.pdbx_description
1 polymer ?
#
loop_
_entity_poly.entity_id
_entity_poly.type
_entity_poly.pdbx_seq_one_letter_code
_entity_poly.pdbx_strand_id
1 'polypeptide(L)'
;MLDPPLKRYKNSTSIIRALISCVQPVPEAPNFNLGPDFSAFSIMRTNYCMLAKAKGRLAARVSARDFFPNDIAALSKEIPLVDRWVPIQTPDSIVQRAVEGSLSNDEAMDRLILLIAPKDAWKLYYKIAPDYKWTSDTLHRCWIFYVLQIVVKVEHIVIS
;
A
#
# COMPACT_ATOMS: atom_id res chain seq x y z
N MET A 1 0.65 49.51 32.00
CA MET A 1 0.11 48.14 31.89
C MET A 1 0.44 47.69 30.48
N LEU A 2 1.32 46.70 30.32
CA LEU A 2 1.86 46.31 29.00
C LEU A 2 1.12 45.04 28.58
N ASP A 3 0.27 45.15 27.56
CA ASP A 3 -0.55 44.02 27.13
C ASP A 3 0.34 42.89 26.60
N PRO A 4 0.04 41.62 26.95
CA PRO A 4 0.86 40.50 26.52
C PRO A 4 0.77 40.29 25.00
N PRO A 5 1.87 39.89 24.34
CA PRO A 5 1.88 39.70 22.90
C PRO A 5 0.96 38.53 22.48
N LEU A 6 0.20 38.75 21.41
CA LEU A 6 -0.70 37.75 20.84
C LEU A 6 0.07 36.60 20.20
N LYS A 7 -0.34 35.37 20.53
CA LYS A 7 0.23 34.15 19.94
C LYS A 7 -0.20 34.02 18.48
N ARG A 8 0.76 33.97 17.56
CA ARG A 8 0.51 33.73 16.13
C ARG A 8 0.52 32.23 15.86
N TYR A 9 -0.62 31.70 15.42
CA TYR A 9 -0.72 30.31 14.97
C TYR A 9 -0.23 30.20 13.52
N LYS A 10 0.70 29.26 13.28
CA LYS A 10 1.24 28.97 11.94
C LYS A 10 0.73 27.61 11.48
N ASN A 11 0.21 27.55 10.26
CA ASN A 11 -0.08 26.29 9.59
C ASN A 11 1.24 25.58 9.23
N SER A 12 1.26 24.24 9.25
CA SER A 12 2.45 23.42 8.97
C SER A 12 3.13 23.73 7.62
N THR A 13 2.37 24.22 6.64
CA THR A 13 2.86 24.57 5.29
C THR A 13 2.94 26.07 5.02
N SER A 14 2.67 26.92 6.02
CA SER A 14 2.64 28.39 5.85
C SER A 14 4.00 28.97 5.46
N ILE A 15 5.07 28.49 6.08
CA ILE A 15 6.44 28.94 5.79
C ILE A 15 6.85 28.55 4.37
N ILE A 16 6.57 27.31 3.96
CA ILE A 16 6.89 26.82 2.61
C ILE A 16 6.18 27.67 1.55
N ARG A 17 4.89 27.96 1.75
CA ARG A 17 4.12 28.82 0.82
C ARG A 17 4.68 30.24 0.76
N ALA A 18 5.06 30.82 1.91
CA ALA A 18 5.69 32.14 1.95
C ALA A 18 7.02 32.13 1.18
N LEU A 19 7.86 31.11 1.37
CA LEU A 19 9.13 30.98 0.64
C LEU A 19 8.92 30.82 -0.87
N ILE A 20 7.96 29.99 -1.31
CA ILE A 20 7.64 29.84 -2.73
C ILE A 20 7.20 31.18 -3.32
N SER A 21 6.40 31.97 -2.58
CA SER A 21 5.94 33.28 -3.06
C SER A 21 7.04 34.32 -3.21
N CYS A 22 8.17 34.15 -2.51
CA CYS A 22 9.33 35.04 -2.63
C CYS A 22 10.20 34.72 -3.87
N VAL A 23 9.98 33.60 -4.55
CA VAL A 23 10.79 33.15 -5.68
C VAL A 23 10.01 33.30 -6.98
N GLN A 24 10.59 34.02 -7.96
CA GLN A 24 10.02 34.16 -9.29
C GLN A 24 10.48 33.01 -10.21
N PRO A 25 9.62 32.49 -11.10
CA PRO A 25 10.01 31.46 -12.05
C PRO A 25 11.01 32.03 -13.07
N VAL A 26 12.16 31.38 -13.22
CA VAL A 26 13.18 31.76 -14.21
C VAL A 26 12.95 30.96 -15.49
N PRO A 27 12.82 31.60 -16.68
CA PRO A 27 12.52 30.90 -17.93
C PRO A 27 13.56 29.84 -18.34
N GLU A 28 14.82 30.06 -17.97
CA GLU A 28 15.94 29.17 -18.27
C GLU A 28 16.12 28.07 -17.21
N ALA A 29 15.27 28.03 -16.19
CA ALA A 29 15.39 27.05 -15.12
C ALA A 29 15.12 25.62 -15.65
N PRO A 30 15.91 24.63 -15.22
CA PRO A 30 15.70 23.26 -15.62
C PRO A 30 14.36 22.73 -15.09
N ASN A 31 13.70 21.86 -15.86
CA ASN A 31 12.47 21.21 -15.42
C ASN A 31 12.75 20.26 -14.24
N PHE A 32 12.40 20.70 -13.02
CA PHE A 32 12.61 19.94 -11.78
C PHE A 32 11.97 18.55 -11.80
N ASN A 33 10.90 18.34 -12.57
CA ASN A 33 10.22 17.04 -12.64
C ASN A 33 11.06 15.94 -13.30
N LEU A 34 11.97 16.33 -14.18
CA LEU A 34 12.79 15.42 -14.99
C LEU A 34 14.22 15.32 -14.47
N GLY A 35 14.64 16.24 -13.60
CA GLY A 35 16.03 16.34 -13.14
C GLY A 35 16.89 17.19 -14.08
N PRO A 36 18.12 17.53 -13.67
CA PRO A 36 18.98 18.47 -14.38
C PRO A 36 19.36 17.96 -15.78
N ASP A 37 19.67 16.67 -15.92
CA ASP A 37 20.21 16.07 -17.15
C ASP A 37 19.19 16.02 -18.31
N PHE A 38 17.90 16.05 -17.98
CA PHE A 38 16.80 15.89 -18.94
C PHE A 38 16.02 17.19 -19.16
N SER A 39 16.50 18.28 -18.59
CA SER A 39 15.82 19.57 -18.57
C SER A 39 15.84 20.30 -19.92
N ALA A 40 16.85 20.04 -20.75
CA ALA A 40 17.01 20.64 -22.08
C ALA A 40 16.29 19.88 -23.21
N PHE A 41 15.46 18.88 -22.87
CA PHE A 41 14.73 18.10 -23.86
C PHE A 41 13.59 18.88 -24.50
N SER A 42 13.30 18.57 -25.77
CA SER A 42 12.11 19.09 -26.45
C SER A 42 10.83 18.64 -25.74
N ILE A 43 9.75 19.41 -25.88
CA ILE A 43 8.45 19.14 -25.24
C ILE A 43 8.00 17.69 -25.46
N MET A 44 8.13 17.17 -26.68
CA MET A 44 7.77 15.78 -27.00
C MET A 44 8.58 14.77 -26.17
N ARG A 45 9.90 14.94 -26.07
CA ARG A 45 10.76 14.07 -25.26
C ARG A 45 10.48 14.20 -23.76
N THR A 46 10.20 15.40 -23.27
CA THR A 46 9.81 15.61 -21.86
C THR A 46 8.55 14.82 -21.50
N ASN A 47 7.55 14.79 -22.38
CA ASN A 47 6.32 14.01 -22.18
C ASN A 47 6.60 12.50 -22.11
N TYR A 48 7.46 11.98 -23.00
CA TYR A 48 7.85 10.56 -22.95
C TYR A 48 8.57 10.21 -21.64
N CYS A 49 9.50 11.05 -21.18
CA CYS A 49 10.20 10.83 -19.91
C CYS A 49 9.25 10.88 -18.71
N MET A 50 8.30 11.83 -18.69
CA MET A 50 7.28 11.90 -17.64
C MET A 50 6.36 10.67 -17.61
N LEU A 51 5.96 10.20 -18.79
CA LEU A 51 5.16 8.99 -18.94
C LEU A 51 5.94 7.73 -18.52
N ALA A 52 7.21 7.61 -18.90
CA ALA A 52 8.08 6.53 -18.47
C ALA A 52 8.26 6.55 -16.94
N LYS A 53 8.50 7.71 -16.33
CA LYS A 53 8.57 7.89 -14.87
C LYS A 53 7.26 7.48 -14.18
N ALA A 54 6.11 7.85 -14.75
CA ALA A 54 4.81 7.45 -14.23
C ALA A 54 4.60 5.93 -14.30
N LYS A 55 4.91 5.30 -15.45
CA LYS A 55 4.85 3.84 -15.63
C LYS A 55 5.78 3.10 -14.67
N GLY A 56 7.02 3.57 -14.52
CA GLY A 56 7.99 3.00 -13.57
C GLY A 56 7.50 3.06 -12.12
N ARG A 57 6.90 4.20 -11.71
CA ARG A 57 6.27 4.31 -10.38
C ARG A 57 5.10 3.36 -10.20
N LEU A 58 4.28 3.17 -11.24
CA LEU A 58 3.17 2.22 -11.19
C LEU A 58 3.69 0.78 -11.07
N ALA A 59 4.67 0.40 -11.90
CA ALA A 59 5.30 -0.91 -11.84
C ALA A 59 5.91 -1.18 -10.45
N ALA A 60 6.67 -0.23 -9.92
CA ALA A 60 7.23 -0.33 -8.56
C ALA A 60 6.14 -0.50 -7.49
N ARG A 61 5.00 0.20 -7.60
CA ARG A 61 3.87 0.04 -6.67
C ARG A 61 3.20 -1.32 -6.79
N VAL A 62 3.06 -1.86 -8.00
CA VAL A 62 2.49 -3.19 -8.22
C VAL A 62 3.42 -4.26 -7.65
N SER A 63 4.71 -4.20 -7.98
CA SER A 63 5.72 -5.10 -7.41
C SER A 63 5.76 -4.99 -5.88
N ALA A 64 5.71 -3.77 -5.35
CA ALA A 64 5.67 -3.56 -3.92
C ALA A 64 4.44 -4.23 -3.28
N ARG A 65 3.26 -4.08 -3.91
CA ARG A 65 2.04 -4.74 -3.44
C ARG A 65 2.15 -6.25 -3.47
N ASP A 66 2.70 -6.82 -4.54
CA ASP A 66 2.70 -8.28 -4.73
C ASP A 66 3.83 -8.99 -3.95
N PHE A 67 4.94 -8.33 -3.66
CA PHE A 67 6.13 -8.97 -3.04
C PHE A 67 6.48 -8.48 -1.63
N PHE A 68 6.02 -7.31 -1.16
CA PHE A 68 6.30 -6.92 0.23
C PHE A 68 5.35 -7.64 1.20
N PRO A 69 5.89 -8.24 2.28
CA PRO A 69 5.08 -8.77 3.37
C PRO A 69 4.19 -7.68 3.97
N ASN A 70 2.93 -8.03 4.27
CA ASN A 70 2.00 -7.09 4.92
C ASN A 70 2.49 -6.66 6.31
N ASP A 71 3.39 -7.41 6.95
CA ASP A 71 4.02 -7.03 8.22
C ASP A 71 4.95 -5.82 8.07
N ILE A 72 5.71 -5.72 6.97
CA ILE A 72 6.53 -4.55 6.66
C ILE A 72 5.64 -3.35 6.32
N ALA A 73 4.53 -3.60 5.63
CA ALA A 73 3.51 -2.60 5.37
C ALA A 73 2.86 -2.08 6.66
N ALA A 74 2.55 -2.97 7.60
CA ALA A 74 1.96 -2.63 8.89
C ALA A 74 2.94 -1.87 9.79
N LEU A 75 4.19 -2.33 9.91
CA LEU A 75 5.26 -1.62 10.65
C LEU A 75 5.49 -0.21 10.12
N SER A 76 5.42 -0.04 8.79
CA SER A 76 5.57 1.30 8.20
C SER A 76 4.46 2.26 8.62
N LYS A 77 3.24 1.76 8.89
CA LYS A 77 2.07 2.57 9.27
C LYS A 77 2.09 3.06 10.72
N GLU A 78 2.88 2.45 11.59
CA GLU A 78 3.07 2.94 12.96
C GLU A 78 3.77 4.31 12.98
N ILE A 79 4.47 4.66 11.89
CA ILE A 79 5.02 5.98 11.66
C ILE A 79 3.95 6.81 10.92
N PRO A 80 3.51 7.97 11.46
CA PRO A 80 2.37 8.75 10.96
C PRO A 80 2.52 9.30 9.53
N LEU A 81 3.62 9.02 8.84
CA LEU A 81 3.95 9.51 7.50
C LEU A 81 3.83 8.44 6.39
N VAL A 82 3.75 7.15 6.73
CA VAL A 82 3.84 6.07 5.70
C VAL A 82 2.49 5.43 5.38
N ASP A 83 1.42 5.80 6.09
CA ASP A 83 0.05 5.33 5.86
C ASP A 83 -0.43 5.46 4.41
N ARG A 84 0.13 6.44 3.67
CA ARG A 84 -0.22 6.74 2.28
C ARG A 84 0.62 5.97 1.24
N TRP A 85 1.72 5.32 1.65
CA TRP A 85 2.77 4.84 0.74
C TRP A 85 2.79 3.33 0.51
N VAL A 86 2.32 2.53 1.47
CA VAL A 86 2.35 1.07 1.31
C VAL A 86 0.98 0.51 0.91
N PRO A 87 0.87 -0.13 -0.27
CA PRO A 87 -0.36 -0.78 -0.68
C PRO A 87 -0.59 -2.03 0.17
N ILE A 88 -1.44 -1.92 1.18
CA ILE A 88 -1.90 -3.06 1.97
C ILE A 88 -2.71 -3.98 1.06
N GLN A 89 -2.33 -5.26 0.97
CA GLN A 89 -3.25 -6.25 0.43
C GLN A 89 -4.32 -6.53 1.48
N THR A 90 -5.59 -6.31 1.13
CA THR A 90 -6.72 -6.71 1.97
C THR A 90 -7.22 -8.09 1.56
N PRO A 91 -7.73 -8.91 2.49
CA PRO A 91 -8.31 -10.21 2.15
C PRO A 91 -9.36 -10.13 1.04
N ASP A 92 -10.24 -9.12 1.11
CA ASP A 92 -11.25 -8.84 0.06
C ASP A 92 -10.63 -8.60 -1.31
N SER A 93 -9.53 -7.84 -1.38
CA SER A 93 -8.86 -7.55 -2.66
C SER A 93 -8.23 -8.80 -3.29
N ILE A 94 -7.76 -9.75 -2.48
CA ILE A 94 -7.19 -11.00 -2.98
C ILE A 94 -8.30 -11.93 -3.46
N VAL A 95 -9.38 -12.03 -2.69
CA VAL A 95 -10.57 -12.80 -3.06
C VAL A 95 -11.17 -12.29 -4.38
N GLN A 96 -11.30 -10.97 -4.53
CA GLN A 96 -11.79 -10.37 -5.76
C GLN A 96 -10.87 -10.68 -6.96
N ARG A 97 -9.55 -10.56 -6.77
CA ARG A 97 -8.57 -10.86 -7.82
C ARG A 97 -8.59 -12.32 -8.26
N ALA A 98 -8.86 -13.25 -7.34
CA ALA A 98 -9.04 -14.67 -7.65
C ALA A 98 -10.32 -14.91 -8.47
N VAL A 99 -11.45 -14.28 -8.10
CA VAL A 99 -12.71 -14.36 -8.85
C VAL A 99 -12.56 -13.80 -10.27
N GLU A 100 -11.82 -12.71 -10.42
CA GLU A 100 -11.54 -12.08 -11.73
C GLU A 100 -10.53 -12.89 -12.58
N GLY A 101 -9.95 -13.97 -12.03
CA GLY A 101 -8.92 -14.78 -12.71
C GLY A 101 -7.56 -14.08 -12.87
N SER A 102 -7.37 -12.92 -12.24
CA SER A 102 -6.11 -12.16 -12.26
C SER A 102 -5.02 -12.73 -11.35
N LEU A 103 -5.39 -13.71 -10.53
CA LEU A 103 -4.55 -14.39 -9.55
C LEU A 103 -4.92 -15.88 -9.55
N SER A 104 -3.93 -16.77 -9.50
CA SER A 104 -4.20 -18.20 -9.41
C SER A 104 -4.80 -18.57 -8.05
N ASN A 105 -5.59 -19.64 -7.99
CA ASN A 105 -6.23 -20.08 -6.73
C ASN A 105 -5.20 -20.48 -5.66
N ASP A 106 -4.08 -21.11 -6.06
CA ASP A 106 -2.98 -21.45 -5.15
C ASP A 106 -2.33 -20.19 -4.58
N GLU A 107 -2.00 -19.23 -5.44
CA GLU A 107 -1.36 -17.98 -5.03
C GLU A 107 -2.31 -17.11 -4.18
N ALA A 108 -3.61 -17.14 -4.47
CA ALA A 108 -4.63 -16.49 -3.65
C ALA A 108 -4.69 -17.11 -2.25
N MET A 109 -4.68 -18.43 -2.16
CA MET A 109 -4.70 -19.16 -0.90
C MET A 109 -3.46 -18.88 -0.06
N ASP A 110 -2.27 -18.94 -0.65
CA ASP A 110 -1.01 -18.63 0.04
C ASP A 110 -0.99 -17.19 0.56
N ARG A 111 -1.44 -16.21 -0.23
CA ARG A 111 -1.52 -14.81 0.19
C ARG A 111 -2.53 -14.59 1.32
N LEU A 112 -3.66 -15.31 1.33
CA LEU A 112 -4.65 -15.24 2.41
C LEU A 112 -4.14 -15.91 3.70
N ILE A 113 -3.38 -17.00 3.59
CA ILE A 113 -2.71 -17.65 4.72
C ILE A 113 -1.66 -16.70 5.30
N LEU A 114 -0.83 -16.07 4.47
CA LEU A 114 0.17 -15.09 4.89
C LEU A 114 -0.45 -13.86 5.57
N LEU A 115 -1.65 -13.48 5.16
CA LEU A 115 -2.43 -12.42 5.81
C LEU A 115 -3.11 -12.83 7.11
N ILE A 116 -3.00 -14.09 7.51
CA ILE A 116 -3.70 -14.64 8.68
C ILE A 116 -5.20 -14.37 8.55
N ALA A 117 -5.75 -14.56 7.35
CA ALA A 117 -7.15 -14.33 7.01
C ALA A 117 -7.89 -15.64 6.72
N PRO A 118 -8.05 -16.54 7.72
CA PRO A 118 -8.52 -17.90 7.48
C PRO A 118 -10.00 -17.97 7.10
N LYS A 119 -10.82 -16.96 7.45
CA LYS A 119 -12.23 -16.87 7.01
C LYS A 119 -12.34 -16.67 5.50
N ASP A 120 -11.50 -15.81 4.95
CA ASP A 120 -11.47 -15.51 3.51
C ASP A 120 -10.80 -16.64 2.73
N ALA A 121 -9.78 -17.28 3.30
CA ALA A 121 -9.21 -18.53 2.78
C ALA A 121 -10.27 -19.64 2.71
N TRP A 122 -11.09 -19.80 3.75
CA TRP A 122 -12.20 -20.76 3.75
C TRP A 122 -13.29 -20.41 2.72
N LYS A 123 -13.59 -19.12 2.55
CA LYS A 123 -14.49 -18.62 1.51
C LYS A 123 -13.97 -18.94 0.11
N LEU A 124 -12.66 -18.80 -0.12
CA LEU A 124 -12.00 -19.18 -1.37
C LEU A 124 -12.17 -20.68 -1.64
N TYR A 125 -11.87 -21.53 -0.64
CA TYR A 125 -12.01 -22.98 -0.71
C TYR A 125 -13.45 -23.44 -1.01
N TYR A 126 -14.42 -22.98 -0.21
CA TYR A 126 -15.77 -23.55 -0.22
C TYR A 126 -16.70 -22.90 -1.26
N LYS A 127 -16.52 -21.60 -1.55
CA LYS A 127 -17.48 -20.84 -2.38
C LYS A 127 -16.97 -20.45 -3.76
N ILE A 128 -15.66 -20.22 -3.90
CA ILE A 128 -15.11 -19.60 -5.11
C ILE A 128 -14.43 -20.63 -6.00
N ALA A 129 -13.68 -21.55 -5.40
CA ALA A 129 -12.96 -22.58 -6.11
C ALA A 129 -13.21 -23.98 -5.48
N PRO A 130 -14.48 -24.45 -5.43
CA PRO A 130 -14.82 -25.76 -4.87
C PRO A 130 -14.26 -26.92 -5.70
N ASP A 131 -14.15 -26.73 -7.02
CA ASP A 131 -13.68 -27.75 -7.96
C ASP A 131 -12.14 -27.84 -8.05
N TYR A 132 -11.43 -26.95 -7.33
CA TYR A 132 -9.98 -26.91 -7.35
C TYR A 132 -9.38 -28.01 -6.47
N LYS A 133 -8.37 -28.72 -6.97
CA LYS A 133 -7.70 -29.80 -6.22
C LYS A 133 -6.68 -29.22 -5.25
N TRP A 134 -7.15 -28.83 -4.07
CA TRP A 134 -6.32 -28.37 -2.97
C TRP A 134 -5.41 -29.48 -2.44
N THR A 135 -4.14 -29.16 -2.15
CA THR A 135 -3.25 -30.14 -1.51
C THR A 135 -3.56 -30.27 -0.01
N SER A 136 -3.29 -31.44 0.55
CA SER A 136 -3.51 -31.71 1.99
C SER A 136 -2.72 -30.73 2.88
N ASP A 137 -1.50 -30.37 2.48
CA ASP A 137 -0.65 -29.43 3.22
C ASP A 137 -1.26 -28.02 3.26
N THR A 138 -1.79 -27.53 2.13
CA THR A 138 -2.46 -26.22 2.07
C THR A 138 -3.69 -26.15 2.97
N LEU A 139 -4.50 -27.22 2.98
CA LEU A 139 -5.69 -27.33 3.84
C LEU A 139 -5.32 -27.41 5.32
N HIS A 140 -4.26 -28.16 5.66
CA HIS A 140 -3.78 -28.29 7.03
C HIS A 140 -3.30 -26.94 7.58
N ARG A 141 -2.55 -26.16 6.77
CA ARG A 141 -2.13 -24.79 7.14
C ARG A 141 -3.32 -23.87 7.37
N CYS A 142 -4.30 -23.86 6.46
CA CYS A 142 -5.54 -23.09 6.64
C CYS A 142 -6.27 -23.46 7.94
N TRP A 143 -6.38 -24.75 8.24
CA TRP A 143 -7.06 -25.25 9.43
C TRP A 143 -6.34 -24.87 10.71
N ILE A 144 -5.01 -24.99 10.77
CA ILE A 144 -4.20 -24.55 11.93
C ILE A 144 -4.46 -23.07 12.23
N PHE A 145 -4.40 -22.19 11.23
CA PHE A 145 -4.61 -20.76 11.44
C PHE A 145 -6.06 -20.43 11.82
N TYR A 146 -7.05 -21.15 11.28
CA TYR A 146 -8.44 -20.99 11.66
C TYR A 146 -8.68 -21.37 13.13
N VAL A 147 -8.12 -22.50 13.57
CA VAL A 147 -8.21 -22.97 14.96
C VAL A 147 -7.48 -22.03 15.92
N LEU A 148 -6.27 -21.59 15.58
CA LEU A 148 -5.52 -20.59 16.37
C LEU A 148 -6.31 -19.30 16.54
N GLN A 149 -6.96 -18.80 15.49
CA GLN A 149 -7.76 -17.59 15.58
C GLN A 149 -9.01 -17.77 16.46
N ILE A 150 -9.60 -18.97 16.49
CA ILE A 150 -10.69 -19.29 17.42
C ILE A 150 -10.17 -19.34 18.86
N VAL A 151 -9.06 -20.03 19.12
CA VAL A 151 -8.48 -20.17 20.46
C VAL A 151 -8.11 -18.80 21.06
N VAL A 152 -7.38 -17.97 20.32
CA VAL A 152 -7.03 -16.60 20.77
C VAL A 152 -8.27 -15.75 21.05
N LYS A 153 -9.32 -15.92 20.24
CA LYS A 153 -10.56 -15.16 20.43
C LYS A 153 -11.37 -15.64 21.64
N VAL A 154 -11.29 -16.93 21.98
CA VAL A 154 -11.91 -17.50 23.18
C VAL A 154 -11.17 -17.03 24.43
N GLU A 155 -9.83 -16.97 24.41
CA GLU A 155 -9.05 -16.46 25.56
C GLU A 155 -9.33 -14.98 25.87
N HIS A 156 -9.53 -14.13 24.86
CA HIS A 156 -9.94 -12.74 25.09
C HIS A 156 -11.36 -12.59 25.69
N ILE A 157 -12.23 -13.57 25.51
CA ILE A 157 -13.60 -13.57 26.08
C ILE A 157 -13.59 -14.09 27.53
N VAL A 158 -12.63 -14.94 27.91
CA VAL A 158 -12.55 -15.53 29.25
C VAL A 158 -11.83 -14.61 30.26
N ILE A 159 -11.15 -13.56 29.80
CA ILE A 159 -10.43 -12.58 30.65
C ILE A 159 -11.22 -11.25 30.80
N SER A 160 -12.46 -11.16 30.27
CA SER A 160 -13.32 -9.96 30.40
C SER A 160 -14.36 -10.10 31.51
#